data_AF-A0AAC8WF10-F1
#
_entry.id   AF-A0AAC8WF10-F1
#
_cell.length_a   1.000
_cell.length_b   1.000
_cell.length_c   1.000
_cell.angle_alpha   90.00
_cell.angle_beta   90.00
_cell.angle_gamma   90.00
#
_symmetry.space_group_name_H-M   'P 1'
#
loop_
_entity.id
_entity.type
_entity.pdbx_description
1 polymer ?
#
loop_
_entity_poly.entity_id
_entity_poly.type
_entity_poly.pdbx_seq_one_letter_code
_entity_poly.pdbx_strand_id
1 'polypeptide(L)'
;MYKALKIELKLTLAQKIKVCQTIGTERFIYNEYIKYNQEQYKLGNKFVSANDFFKYINNIYLPNNPDKKWIKDVSSKSVKQAMIYGKLKIQVQKV
;
A
#
# COMPACT_ATOMS: atom_id res chain seq x y z
N MET A 1 18.77 27.25 24.28
CA MET A 1 17.81 26.15 24.51
C MET A 1 16.55 26.47 23.71
N TYR A 2 16.31 25.79 22.58
CA TYR A 2 15.11 26.06 21.77
C TYR A 2 13.88 25.52 22.51
N LYS A 3 12.90 26.38 22.81
CA LYS A 3 11.59 25.95 23.29
C LYS A 3 10.90 25.21 22.15
N ALA A 4 10.52 23.95 22.37
CA ALA A 4 9.72 23.22 21.40
C ALA A 4 8.34 23.89 21.28
N LEU A 5 7.99 24.33 20.07
CA LEU A 5 6.70 24.92 19.76
C LEU A 5 5.80 23.80 19.23
N LYS A 6 4.70 23.50 19.94
CA LYS A 6 3.73 22.50 19.49
C LYS A 6 2.78 23.16 18.51
N ILE A 7 2.90 22.81 17.23
CA ILE A 7 2.00 23.26 16.17
C ILE A 7 1.10 22.09 15.79
N GLU A 8 -0.21 22.32 15.75
CA GLU A 8 -1.20 21.32 15.34
C GLU A 8 -1.86 21.72 14.02
N LEU A 9 -1.91 20.79 13.07
CA LEU A 9 -2.59 20.99 11.79
C LEU A 9 -4.09 20.70 11.95
N LYS A 10 -4.92 21.74 11.82
CA LYS A 10 -6.38 21.57 11.76
C LYS A 10 -6.82 21.27 10.34
N LEU A 11 -7.14 20.01 10.06
CA LEU A 11 -7.61 19.58 8.76
C LEU A 11 -9.09 19.95 8.54
N THR A 12 -9.42 20.36 7.31
CA THR A 12 -10.81 20.46 6.85
C THR A 12 -11.46 19.07 6.71
N LEU A 13 -12.78 19.01 6.63
CA LEU A 13 -13.49 17.73 6.47
C LEU A 13 -13.02 16.96 5.23
N ALA A 14 -12.85 17.65 4.09
CA ALA A 14 -12.36 17.04 2.86
C ALA A 14 -10.94 16.48 3.00
N GLN A 15 -10.06 17.19 3.72
CA GLN A 15 -8.71 16.70 4.00
C GLN A 15 -8.72 15.47 4.91
N LYS A 16 -9.56 15.45 5.96
CA LYS A 16 -9.72 14.27 6.83
C LYS A 16 -10.16 13.05 6.03
N ILE A 17 -11.17 13.20 5.16
CA ILE A 17 -11.64 12.14 4.27
C ILE A 17 -10.49 11.63 3.39
N LYS A 18 -9.72 12.54 2.77
CA LYS A 18 -8.60 12.16 1.90
C LYS A 18 -7.51 11.40 2.65
N VAL A 19 -7.18 11.83 3.87
CA VAL A 19 -6.21 11.15 4.73
C VAL A 19 -6.70 9.74 5.09
N CYS A 20 -7.95 9.60 5.54
CA CYS A 20 -8.52 8.30 5.88
C CYS A 20 -8.59 7.36 4.68
N GLN A 21 -9.00 7.84 3.51
CA GLN A 21 -9.00 7.08 2.26
C GLN A 21 -7.58 6.62 1.90
N THR A 22 -6.60 7.52 1.98
CA THR A 22 -5.20 7.21 1.66
C THR A 22 -4.65 6.13 2.58
N ILE A 23 -4.81 6.28 3.90
CA ILE A 23 -4.35 5.30 4.90
C ILE A 23 -5.07 3.96 4.71
N GLY A 24 -6.39 3.98 4.43
CA GLY A 24 -7.17 2.78 4.16
C GLY A 24 -6.66 2.01 2.94
N THR A 25 -6.39 2.73 1.85
CA THR A 25 -5.83 2.13 0.62
C THR A 25 -4.43 1.59 0.82
N GLU A 26 -3.55 2.34 1.48
CA GLU A 26 -2.19 1.88 1.78
C GLU A 26 -2.21 0.59 2.60
N ARG A 27 -3.04 0.54 3.65
CA ARG A 27 -3.19 -0.65 4.49
C ARG A 27 -3.69 -1.85 3.70
N PHE A 28 -4.68 -1.66 2.83
CA PHE A 28 -5.20 -2.70 1.96
C PHE A 28 -4.12 -3.25 1.03
N ILE A 29 -3.41 -2.36 0.31
CA ILE A 29 -2.36 -2.74 -0.65
C ILE A 29 -1.19 -3.43 0.02
N TYR A 30 -0.77 -2.95 1.20
CA TYR A 30 0.28 -3.58 1.99
C TYR A 30 -0.08 -5.04 2.33
N ASN A 31 -1.29 -5.28 2.82
CA ASN A 31 -1.76 -6.61 3.18
C ASN A 31 -1.90 -7.52 1.95
N GLU A 32 -2.47 -7.02 0.85
CA GLU A 32 -2.59 -7.79 -0.40
C GLU A 32 -1.22 -8.16 -0.98
N TYR A 33 -0.22 -7.27 -0.91
CA TYR A 33 1.14 -7.58 -1.34
C TYR A 33 1.76 -8.72 -0.52
N ILE A 34 1.57 -8.71 0.81
CA ILE A 34 2.06 -9.78 1.69
C ILE A 34 1.35 -11.09 1.37
N LYS A 35 0.02 -11.07 1.31
CA LYS A 35 -0.82 -12.24 1.00
C LYS A 35 -0.41 -12.88 -0.33
N TYR A 36 -0.34 -12.08 -1.39
CA TYR A 36 0.04 -12.55 -2.72
C TYR A 36 1.42 -13.24 -2.71
N ASN A 37 2.39 -12.63 -2.04
CA ASN A 37 3.72 -13.21 -1.94
C ASN A 37 3.79 -14.48 -1.08
N GLN A 38 2.97 -14.59 -0.03
CA GLN A 38 2.83 -15.83 0.74
C GLN A 38 2.23 -16.95 -0.13
N GLU A 39 1.26 -16.63 -0.99
CA GLU A 39 0.70 -17.58 -1.96
C GLU A 39 1.76 -18.01 -2.97
N GLN A 40 2.56 -17.08 -3.52
CA GLN A 40 3.66 -17.43 -4.41
C GLN A 40 4.68 -18.36 -3.75
N TYR A 41 5.04 -18.08 -2.49
CA TYR A 41 5.96 -18.93 -1.74
C TYR A 41 5.42 -20.35 -1.55
N LYS A 42 4.13 -20.50 -1.21
CA LYS A 42 3.47 -21.81 -1.07
C LYS A 42 3.46 -22.60 -2.38
N LEU A 43 3.45 -21.91 -3.52
CA LEU A 43 3.53 -22.51 -4.85
C LEU A 43 4.98 -22.82 -5.30
N GLY A 44 5.98 -22.55 -4.45
CA GLY A 44 7.40 -22.72 -4.80
C GLY A 44 7.98 -21.61 -5.68
N ASN A 45 7.21 -20.55 -5.94
CA ASN A 45 7.66 -19.41 -6.74
C ASN A 45 8.53 -18.45 -5.91
N LYS A 46 9.34 -17.66 -6.62
CA LYS A 46 10.09 -16.56 -6.02
C LYS A 46 9.14 -15.44 -5.60
N PHE A 47 9.52 -14.73 -4.54
CA PHE A 47 8.86 -13.49 -4.14
C PHE A 47 8.87 -12.46 -5.27
N VAL A 48 7.71 -11.86 -5.50
CA VAL A 48 7.48 -10.85 -6.53
C VAL A 48 7.88 -9.48 -6.02
N SER A 49 8.55 -8.68 -6.86
CA SER A 49 8.97 -7.34 -6.48
C SER A 49 7.78 -6.39 -6.33
N ALA A 50 7.93 -5.32 -5.54
CA ALA A 50 6.90 -4.27 -5.43
C ALA A 50 6.52 -3.66 -6.80
N ASN A 51 7.48 -3.53 -7.72
CA ASN A 51 7.23 -3.01 -9.07
C ASN A 51 6.44 -3.97 -9.94
N ASP A 52 6.75 -5.27 -9.88
CA ASP A 52 6.02 -6.29 -10.64
C ASP A 52 4.62 -6.49 -10.07
N PHE A 53 4.47 -6.44 -8.75
CA PHE A 53 3.16 -6.45 -8.11
C PHE A 53 2.35 -5.20 -8.48
N PHE A 54 2.97 -4.02 -8.58
CA PHE A 54 2.29 -2.82 -9.06
C PHE A 54 1.75 -3.01 -10.49
N LYS A 55 2.53 -3.62 -11.39
CA LYS A 55 2.05 -3.95 -12.74
C LYS A 55 0.88 -4.93 -12.70
N TYR A 56 0.97 -5.98 -11.89
CA TYR A 56 -0.11 -6.94 -11.66
C TYR A 56 -1.40 -6.25 -11.16
N ILE A 57 -1.29 -5.37 -10.16
CA ILE A 57 -2.43 -4.64 -9.63
C ILE A 57 -3.15 -3.84 -10.73
N ASN A 58 -2.39 -3.11 -11.55
CA ASN A 58 -2.97 -2.23 -12.56
C ASN A 58 -3.52 -2.96 -13.77
N ASN A 59 -2.85 -4.01 -14.22
CA ASN A 59 -3.15 -4.65 -15.50
C ASN A 59 -3.99 -5.92 -15.37
N ILE A 60 -4.02 -6.54 -14.18
CA ILE A 60 -4.69 -7.83 -13.96
C ILE A 60 -5.71 -7.73 -12.81
N TYR A 61 -5.28 -7.32 -11.62
CA TYR A 61 -6.16 -7.31 -10.45
C TYR A 61 -7.34 -6.34 -10.60
N LEU A 62 -7.07 -5.06 -10.88
CA LEU A 62 -8.12 -4.04 -10.97
C LEU A 62 -9.12 -4.27 -12.12
N PRO A 63 -8.71 -4.67 -13.33
CA PRO A 63 -9.66 -5.07 -14.38
C PRO A 63 -10.59 -6.21 -13.96
N ASN A 64 -10.08 -7.18 -13.18
CA ASN A 64 -10.87 -8.33 -12.71
C ASN A 64 -11.66 -8.05 -11.43
N ASN A 65 -11.40 -6.95 -10.73
CA ASN A 65 -12.04 -6.56 -9.47
C ASN A 65 -12.55 -5.11 -9.58
N PRO A 66 -13.63 -4.87 -10.36
CA PRO A 66 -14.12 -3.52 -10.62
C PRO A 66 -14.63 -2.81 -9.35
N ASP A 67 -15.02 -3.55 -8.33
CA ASP A 67 -15.37 -3.05 -6.98
C ASP A 67 -14.17 -2.45 -6.23
N LYS A 68 -12.94 -2.74 -6.67
CA LYS A 68 -11.68 -2.23 -6.07
C LYS A 68 -11.10 -1.01 -6.79
N LYS A 69 -11.84 -0.41 -7.73
CA LYS A 69 -11.39 0.79 -8.47
C LYS A 69 -11.03 1.98 -7.57
N TRP A 70 -11.57 2.05 -6.35
CA TRP A 70 -11.26 3.09 -5.36
C TRP A 70 -9.77 3.17 -4.99
N ILE A 71 -8.97 2.13 -5.27
CA ILE A 71 -7.51 2.19 -5.14
C ILE A 71 -6.90 3.29 -6.03
N LYS A 72 -7.55 3.61 -7.15
CA LYS A 72 -7.14 4.69 -8.07
C LYS A 72 -7.52 6.08 -7.59
N ASP A 73 -8.37 6.20 -6.56
CA ASP A 73 -8.83 7.49 -6.05
C ASP A 73 -7.77 8.18 -5.16
N VAL A 74 -6.70 7.45 -4.80
CA VAL A 74 -5.56 7.96 -4.03
C VAL A 74 -4.30 8.04 -4.89
N SER A 75 -3.27 8.73 -4.37
CA SER A 75 -2.03 8.91 -5.10
C SER A 75 -1.34 7.57 -5.38
N SER A 76 -0.94 7.36 -6.64
CA SER A 76 -0.16 6.19 -7.04
C SER A 76 1.19 6.09 -6.32
N LYS A 77 1.74 7.23 -5.86
CA LYS A 77 2.97 7.27 -5.06
C LYS A 77 2.78 6.62 -3.69
N SER A 78 1.67 6.92 -3.03
CA SER A 78 1.27 6.35 -1.74
C SER A 78 1.05 4.83 -1.87
N VAL A 79 0.32 4.39 -2.90
CA VAL A 79 0.11 2.97 -3.22
C VAL A 79 1.43 2.22 -3.42
N LYS A 80 2.35 2.76 -4.23
CA LYS A 80 3.68 2.16 -4.43
C LYS A 80 4.49 2.09 -3.14
N GLN A 81 4.41 3.13 -2.31
CA GLN A 81 5.12 3.19 -1.04
C GLN A 81 4.66 2.08 -0.07
N ALA A 82 3.35 1.81 -0.01
CA ALA A 82 2.80 0.69 0.76
C ALA A 82 3.38 -0.67 0.32
N MET A 83 3.52 -0.90 -0.98
CA MET A 83 4.14 -2.12 -1.51
C MET A 83 5.62 -2.22 -1.14
N ILE A 84 6.36 -1.10 -1.17
CA ILE A 84 7.77 -1.05 -0.74
C ILE A 84 7.89 -1.43 0.75
N TYR A 85 7.02 -0.91 1.60
CA TYR A 85 7.00 -1.30 3.02
C TYR A 85 6.64 -2.78 3.21
N GLY A 86 5.71 -3.30 2.41
CA GLY A 86 5.40 -4.73 2.38
C GLY A 86 6.62 -5.58 2.04
N LYS A 87 7.41 -5.15 1.04
CA LYS A 87 8.66 -5.83 0.64
C LYS A 87 9.65 -5.93 1.81
N LEU A 88 9.84 -4.83 2.55
CA LEU A 88 10.72 -4.83 3.72
C LEU A 88 10.25 -5.83 4.78
N LYS A 89 8.93 -5.93 5.02
CA LYS A 89 8.38 -6.89 5.98
C LYS A 89 8.64 -8.34 5.58
N ILE A 90 8.48 -8.68 4.30
CA ILE A 90 8.76 -10.03 3.79
C ILE A 90 10.25 -10.36 3.93
N GLN A 91 11.15 -9.41 3.67
CA GLN A 91 12.59 -9.63 3.83
C GLN A 91 12.98 -9.94 5.29
N VAL A 92 12.32 -9.32 6.27
CA VAL A 92 12.56 -9.57 7.70
C VAL A 92 12.00 -10.93 8.16
N GLN A 93 10.97 -11.47 7.48
CA GLN A 93 10.41 -12.79 7.77
C GLN A 93 11.18 -13.97 7.13
N LYS A 94 12.25 -13.69 6.39
CA LYS A 94 13.14 -14.71 5.81
C LYS A 94 14.23 -15.18 6.79
N VAL A 95 14.16 -14.78 8.06
CA VAL A 95 15.06 -15.19 9.15
C VAL A 95 14.37 -16.21 10.03
#